data_AF-A0AA46HWI2-F1
#
_entry.id   AF-A0AA46HWI2-F1
#
_cell.length_a   1.000
_cell.length_b   1.000
_cell.length_c   1.000
_cell.angle_alpha   90.00
_cell.angle_beta   90.00
_cell.angle_gamma   90.00
#
_symmetry.space_group_name_H-M   'P 1'
#
loop_
_entity.id
_entity.type
_entity.pdbx_description
1 polymer ?
#
loop_
_entity_poly.entity_id
_entity_poly.type
_entity_poly.pdbx_seq_one_letter_code
_entity_poly.pdbx_strand_id
1 'polypeptide(L)' 'MTPTYDEMHASSAVVREHYRVYDRWLARQARDVMRSRREEAEVIFRRVGITFAVYGAQDEDGAGTERLIPFDLIPRIIP' A
#
# COMPACT_ATOMS: atom_id res chain seq x y z
N MET A 1 -10.67 11.49 23.32
CA MET A 1 -10.41 11.29 21.88
C MET A 1 -10.84 9.86 21.58
N THR A 2 -11.99 9.67 20.93
CA THR A 2 -12.50 8.33 20.59
C THR A 2 -11.55 7.70 19.57
N PRO A 3 -11.15 6.43 19.72
CA PRO A 3 -10.31 5.79 18.72
C PRO A 3 -11.02 5.80 17.36
N THR A 4 -10.29 6.14 16.30
CA THR A 4 -10.77 6.04 14.93
C THR A 4 -11.02 4.58 14.57
N TYR A 5 -11.94 4.34 13.65
CA TYR A 5 -12.23 2.98 13.17
C TYR A 5 -11.01 2.42 12.42
N ASP A 6 -10.58 1.21 12.79
CA ASP A 6 -9.55 0.44 12.11
C ASP A 6 -10.20 -0.75 11.39
N GLU A 7 -9.91 -0.88 10.10
CA GLU A 7 -10.45 -1.92 9.22
C GLU A 7 -10.05 -3.34 9.61
N MET A 8 -8.86 -3.53 10.20
CA MET A 8 -8.33 -4.83 10.60
C MET A 8 -8.60 -5.14 12.07
N HIS A 9 -8.48 -4.14 12.94
CA HIS A 9 -8.57 -4.28 14.39
C HIS A 9 -9.90 -3.73 14.93
N ALA A 10 -10.66 -4.59 15.60
CA ALA A 10 -11.85 -4.18 16.36
C ALA A 10 -11.46 -3.47 17.67
N SER A 11 -10.29 -3.83 18.21
CA SER A 11 -9.58 -3.17 19.32
C SER A 11 -8.10 -3.52 19.22
N SER A 12 -7.23 -2.91 20.04
CA SER A 12 -5.78 -3.16 20.02
C SER A 12 -5.38 -4.64 20.17
N ALA A 13 -6.26 -5.49 20.68
CA ALA A 13 -6.02 -6.92 20.89
C ALA A 13 -6.87 -7.84 20.00
N VAL A 14 -7.83 -7.31 19.23
CA VAL A 14 -8.82 -8.14 18.51
C VAL A 14 -8.84 -7.82 17.03
N VAL A 15 -8.48 -8.81 16.21
CA VAL A 15 -8.62 -8.77 14.75
C VAL A 15 -10.05 -9.13 14.33
N ARG A 16 -10.62 -8.34 13.42
CA ARG A 16 -11.95 -8.54 12.83
C ARG A 16 -12.01 -9.83 12.01
N GLU A 17 -13.18 -10.46 11.97
CA GLU A 17 -13.36 -11.79 11.39
C GLU A 17 -12.85 -11.93 9.95
N HIS A 18 -13.23 -11.01 9.06
CA HIS A 18 -12.81 -10.99 7.65
C HIS A 18 -11.30 -10.78 7.47
N TYR A 19 -10.60 -10.21 8.46
CA TYR A 19 -9.14 -10.05 8.44
C TYR A 19 -8.37 -11.21 9.05
N ARG A 20 -8.99 -12.12 9.83
CA ARG A 20 -8.27 -13.18 10.58
C ARG A 20 -7.40 -14.08 9.70
N VAL A 21 -7.87 -14.41 8.50
CA VAL A 21 -7.10 -15.24 7.56
C VAL A 21 -5.86 -14.49 7.09
N TYR A 22 -6.04 -13.22 6.73
CA TYR A 22 -4.96 -12.36 6.27
C TYR A 22 -3.94 -12.07 7.37
N ASP A 23 -4.39 -11.76 8.58
CA ASP A 23 -3.54 -11.55 9.76
C ASP A 23 -2.61 -12.74 10.02
N ARG A 24 -3.17 -13.96 10.07
CA ARG A 24 -2.38 -15.18 10.23
C ARG A 24 -1.40 -15.41 9.09
N TRP A 25 -1.76 -15.03 7.87
CA TRP A 25 -0.85 -15.13 6.73
C TRP A 25 0.28 -14.10 6.85
N LEU A 26 -0.05 -12.86 7.19
CA LEU A 26 0.88 -11.74 7.36
C LEU A 26 1.89 -12.02 8.47
N ALA A 27 1.44 -12.55 9.61
CA ALA A 27 2.29 -12.90 10.75
C ALA A 27 3.34 -13.98 10.45
N ARG A 28 3.16 -14.77 9.36
CA ARG A 28 4.11 -15.79 8.93
C ARG A 28 5.10 -15.29 7.88
N GLN A 29 4.94 -14.07 7.37
CA GLN A 29 5.83 -13.55 6.33
C GLN A 29 7.14 -13.05 6.94
N ALA A 30 8.27 -13.45 6.34
CA ALA A 30 9.56 -12.86 6.68
C ALA A 30 9.63 -11.41 6.18
N ARG A 31 10.26 -10.53 6.97
CA ARG A 31 10.38 -9.10 6.62
C ARG A 31 11.08 -8.88 5.28
N ASP A 32 12.06 -9.71 4.96
CA ASP A 32 12.82 -9.60 3.71
C ASP A 32 11.97 -9.98 2.50
N VAL A 33 11.08 -10.97 2.64
CA VAL A 33 10.11 -11.35 1.61
C VAL A 33 9.12 -10.21 1.34
N MET A 34 8.61 -9.56 2.40
CA MET A 34 7.71 -8.42 2.25
C MET A 34 8.38 -7.22 1.59
N ARG A 35 9.66 -6.96 1.90
CA ARG A 35 10.46 -5.92 1.24
C ARG A 35 10.62 -6.22 -0.26
N SER A 36 11.03 -7.45 -0.59
CA SER A 36 11.23 -7.85 -1.99
C SER A 36 9.93 -7.75 -2.80
N ARG A 37 8.78 -8.15 -2.23
CA ARG A 37 7.47 -7.99 -2.88
C ARG A 37 7.09 -6.54 -3.14
N ARG A 38 7.47 -5.63 -2.24
CA ARG A 38 7.25 -4.20 -2.43
C ARG A 38 8.09 -3.67 -3.59
N GLU A 39 9.37 -4.02 -3.64
CA GLU A 39 10.26 -3.62 -4.74
C GLU A 39 9.78 -4.17 -6.09
N GLU A 40 9.35 -5.44 -6.12
CA GLU A 40 8.79 -6.06 -7.32
C GLU A 40 7.50 -5.34 -7.77
N ALA A 41 6.60 -5.03 -6.83
CA ALA A 41 5.40 -4.25 -7.13
C ALA A 41 5.77 -2.88 -7.71
N GLU A 42 6.72 -2.15 -7.12
CA GLU A 42 7.18 -0.86 -7.64
C GLU A 42 7.70 -0.97 -9.09
N VAL A 43 8.46 -2.02 -9.43
CA VAL A 43 8.93 -2.27 -10.80
C VAL A 43 7.76 -2.53 -11.75
N ILE A 44 6.78 -3.33 -11.33
CA ILE A 44 5.57 -3.60 -12.12
C ILE A 44 4.79 -2.31 -12.36
N PHE A 45 4.58 -1.48 -11.33
CA PHE A 45 3.88 -0.20 -11.46
C PHE A 45 4.59 0.77 -12.43
N ARG A 46 5.93 0.82 -12.41
CA ARG A 46 6.71 1.60 -13.41
C ARG A 46 6.52 1.07 -14.83
N ARG A 47 6.46 -0.26 -15.00
CA ARG A 47 6.33 -0.90 -16.32
C ARG A 47 4.92 -0.78 -16.91
N VAL A 48 3.89 -0.86 -16.08
CA VAL A 48 2.48 -0.78 -16.53
C VAL A 48 2.06 0.67 -16.83
N GLY A 49 2.88 1.66 -16.45
CA GLY A 49 2.61 3.07 -16.75
C GLY A 49 1.51 3.66 -15.87
N ILE A 50 1.30 3.11 -14.66
CA ILE A 50 0.43 3.72 -13.64
C ILE A 50 1.24 4.84 -12.97
N THR A 51 1.46 5.91 -13.73
CA THR A 51 2.11 7.14 -13.27
C THR A 51 1.06 8.23 -13.21
N PHE A 52 1.25 9.19 -12.31
CA PHE A 52 0.43 10.39 -12.29
C PHE A 52 1.31 11.60 -12.64
N ALA A 53 0.77 12.48 -13.48
CA ALA A 53 1.42 13.73 -13.82
C ALA A 53 1.33 14.68 -12.61
N VAL A 54 2.46 15.09 -12.07
CA VAL A 54 2.51 16.15 -11.06
C VAL A 54 2.49 17.50 -11.79
N TYR A 55 1.31 18.08 -11.98
CA TYR A 55 1.18 19.48 -12.36
C TYR A 55 1.54 20.36 -11.15
N GLY A 56 2.83 20.62 -10.97
CA GLY A 56 3.33 21.42 -9.85
C GLY A 56 4.85 21.58 -9.83
N ALA A 57 5.59 20.62 -10.40
CA ALA A 57 6.97 20.83 -10.80
C ALA A 57 6.98 21.34 -12.25
N GLN A 58 6.44 22.54 -12.46
CA GLN A 58 6.81 23.34 -13.64
C GLN A 58 8.24 23.82 -13.38
N ASP A 59 9.21 22.93 -13.52
CA ASP A 59 10.52 23.38 -13.98
C ASP A 59 10.31 23.92 -15.39
N GLU A 60 11.02 24.98 -15.73
CA GLU A 60 10.81 25.89 -16.86
C GLU A 60 10.84 25.23 -18.27
N ASP A 61 11.02 23.91 -18.33
CA ASP A 61 11.15 23.07 -19.54
C ASP A 61 9.90 22.24 -19.92
N GLY A 62 8.76 22.41 -19.22
CA GLY A 62 7.47 21.88 -19.68
C GLY A 62 7.31 20.34 -19.63
N ALA A 63 8.28 19.61 -19.08
CA ALA A 63 8.18 18.18 -18.83
C ALA A 63 7.64 17.91 -17.42
N GLY A 64 6.35 17.63 -17.30
CA GLY A 64 5.74 17.25 -16.02
C GLY A 64 6.49 16.06 -15.41
N THR A 65 6.98 16.19 -14.18
CA THR A 65 7.65 15.10 -13.48
C THR A 65 6.66 13.97 -13.23
N GLU A 66 6.79 12.86 -13.95
CA GLU A 66 5.99 11.65 -13.69
C GLU A 66 6.40 11.04 -12.34
N ARG A 67 5.42 10.79 -11.47
CA ARG A 67 5.65 10.06 -10.21
C ARG A 67 4.82 8.79 -10.15
N LEU A 68 5.38 7.78 -9.49
CA LEU A 68 4.74 6.50 -9.26
C LEU A 68 3.64 6.66 -8.20
N ILE A 69 2.42 6.16 -8.51
CA ILE A 69 1.32 6.15 -7.54
C ILE A 69 1.75 5.36 -6.28
N PRO A 70 1.57 5.91 -5.07
CA PRO A 70 1.88 5.16 -3.86
C PRO A 70 0.99 3.91 -3.77
N PHE A 71 1.63 2.77 -3.52
CA PHE A 71 0.97 1.46 -3.46
C PHE A 71 1.23 0.80 -2.10
N ASP A 72 0.23 0.08 -1.58
CA ASP A 72 0.31 -0.70 -0.35
C ASP A 72 0.04 -2.19 -0.63
N LEU A 73 0.81 -3.06 0.03
CA LEU A 73 0.65 -4.51 -0.01
C LEU A 73 -0.47 -5.00 0.93
N ILE A 74 -0.90 -4.17 1.88
CA ILE A 74 -1.97 -4.50 2.82
C ILE A 74 -3.32 -4.19 2.17
N PRO A 75 -4.14 -5.21 1.87
CA PRO A 75 -5.41 -4.99 1.20
C PRO A 75 -6.45 -4.42 2.18
N ARG A 76 -7.36 -3.62 1.63
CA ARG A 76 -8.62 -3.28 2.29
C ARG A 76 -9.64 -4.40 2.04
N ILE A 77 -9.88 -5.26 3.03
CA ILE A 77 -10.82 -6.37 2.94
C ILE A 77 -12.20 -5.86 3.35
N ILE A 78 -13.19 -6.05 2.49
CA ILE A 78 -14.59 -5.71 2.75
C ILE A 78 -15.32 -7.02 3.12
N PRO A 79 -16.09 -7.07 4.22
CA PRO A 79 -16.87 -8.24 4.63
C PRO A 79 -17.89 -8.71 3.58
#